data_AF-A0A741T3L9-F1
#
_entry.id   AF-A0A741T3L9-F1
#
_cell.length_a   1.000
_cell.length_b   1.000
_cell.length_c   1.000
_cell.angle_alpha   90.00
_cell.angle_beta   90.00
_cell.angle_gamma   90.00
#
_symmetry.space_group_name_H-M   'P 1'
#
loop_
_entity.id
_entity.type
_entity.pdbx_description
1 polymer ?
#
loop_
_entity_poly.entity_id
_entity_poly.type
_entity_poly.pdbx_seq_one_letter_code
_entity_poly.pdbx_strand_id
1 'polypeptide(L)'
;LEKWFGQYCHIHCQVSLGRLVNFPEQPGFSEEERKRFFMIYNNMAMDYVLVSKKNNKIVCVIELDDPSHERADRITRDRWLNIIMSIAQIPFVRASVTKIDEEPPVWQTRDAVRPFVSATKSEKVH
;
A
#
# COMPACT_ATOMS: atom_id res chain seq x y z
N LEU A 1 -6.91 -13.66 -4.97
CA LEU A 1 -6.05 -12.62 -5.56
C LEU A 1 -5.48 -13.00 -6.93
N GLU A 2 -4.74 -14.10 -7.07
CA GLU A 2 -4.14 -14.52 -8.36
C GLU A 2 -5.18 -14.61 -9.49
N LYS A 3 -6.35 -15.22 -9.19
CA LYS A 3 -7.51 -15.28 -10.09
C LYS A 3 -7.92 -13.92 -10.70
N TRP A 4 -7.86 -12.85 -9.91
CA TRP A 4 -8.34 -11.53 -10.34
C TRP A 4 -7.22 -10.64 -10.90
N PHE A 5 -6.03 -10.68 -10.29
CA PHE A 5 -4.97 -9.71 -10.55
C PHE A 5 -3.71 -10.34 -11.16
N GLY A 6 -3.55 -11.67 -11.12
CA GLY A 6 -2.32 -12.37 -11.50
C GLY A 6 -1.92 -12.17 -12.96
N GLN A 7 -2.88 -11.98 -13.87
CA GLN A 7 -2.58 -11.64 -15.27
C GLN A 7 -1.88 -10.26 -15.41
N TYR A 8 -2.18 -9.31 -14.51
CA TYR A 8 -1.75 -7.91 -14.62
C TYR A 8 -0.65 -7.53 -13.63
N CYS A 9 -0.56 -8.23 -12.51
CA CYS A 9 0.27 -7.88 -11.37
C CYS A 9 1.16 -9.03 -10.93
N HIS A 10 2.38 -8.71 -10.50
CA HIS A 10 3.11 -9.52 -9.55
C HIS A 10 2.47 -9.33 -8.17
N ILE A 11 2.25 -10.43 -7.46
CA ILE A 11 1.66 -10.43 -6.12
C ILE A 11 2.76 -10.81 -5.14
N HIS A 12 3.12 -9.86 -4.26
CA HIS A 12 4.11 -10.08 -3.22
C HIS A 12 3.41 -10.21 -1.87
N CYS A 13 3.71 -11.26 -1.12
CA CYS A 13 3.17 -11.49 0.21
C CYS A 13 4.12 -10.96 1.28
N GLN A 14 3.58 -10.48 2.40
CA GLN A 14 4.34 -10.11 3.61
C GLN A 14 5.49 -9.14 3.31
N VAL A 15 5.16 -8.00 2.71
CA VAL A 15 6.15 -7.00 2.29
C VAL A 15 6.33 -5.95 3.38
N SER A 16 7.56 -5.80 3.86
CA SER A 16 7.90 -4.76 4.84
C SER A 16 7.52 -3.35 4.33
N LEU A 17 6.89 -2.53 5.19
CA LEU A 17 6.49 -1.16 4.86
C LEU A 17 7.69 -0.30 4.47
N GLY A 18 8.85 -0.52 5.09
CA GLY A 18 10.08 0.19 4.77
C GLY A 18 10.59 -0.06 3.34
N ARG A 19 10.08 -1.09 2.64
CA ARG A 19 10.36 -1.30 1.21
C ARG A 19 9.39 -0.58 0.28
N LEU A 20 8.26 -0.11 0.79
CA LEU A 20 7.21 0.54 0.01
C LEU A 20 7.35 2.06 0.01
N VAL A 21 7.72 2.61 1.16
CA VAL A 21 7.78 4.06 1.39
C VAL A 21 9.21 4.45 1.71
N ASN A 22 9.77 5.31 0.86
CA ASN A 22 10.97 6.05 1.23
C ASN A 22 10.56 7.20 2.14
N PHE A 23 10.73 7.02 3.44
CA PHE A 23 10.48 8.10 4.39
C PHE A 23 11.56 9.17 4.23
N PRO A 24 11.19 10.46 4.04
CA PRO A 24 12.16 11.53 4.02
C PRO A 24 12.89 11.59 5.37
N GLU A 25 14.13 12.09 5.35
CA GLU A 25 14.84 12.34 6.61
C GLU A 25 14.04 13.31 7.48
N GLN A 26 13.93 12.98 8.76
CA GLN A 26 13.17 13.78 9.73
C GLN A 26 14.13 14.75 10.42
N PRO A 27 14.13 16.04 10.04
CA PRO A 27 15.00 17.02 10.67
C PRO A 27 14.66 17.11 12.17
N GLY A 28 15.68 16.99 13.02
CA GLY A 28 15.54 17.03 14.47
C GLY A 28 15.49 15.68 15.17
N PHE A 29 15.48 14.56 14.44
CA PHE A 29 15.65 13.23 15.04
C PHE A 29 17.11 12.99 15.43
N SER A 30 17.36 12.45 16.61
CA SER A 30 18.66 11.86 16.95
C SER A 30 18.94 10.61 16.11
N GLU A 31 20.19 10.14 16.08
CA GLU A 31 20.52 8.87 15.42
C GLU A 31 19.73 7.69 16.00
N GLU A 32 19.56 7.66 17.33
CA GLU A 32 18.84 6.61 18.04
C GLU A 32 17.35 6.64 17.70
N GLU A 33 16.74 7.83 17.64
CA GLU A 33 15.34 8.01 17.25
C GLU A 33 15.13 7.58 15.79
N ARG A 34 16.05 7.93 14.90
CA ARG A 34 16.05 7.48 13.50
C ARG A 34 16.13 5.96 13.42
N LYS A 35 17.07 5.32 14.14
CA LYS A 35 17.21 3.85 14.16
C LYS A 35 15.95 3.17 14.69
N ARG A 36 15.35 3.68 15.77
CA ARG A 36 14.10 3.16 16.34
C ARG A 36 12.94 3.31 15.36
N PHE A 37 12.80 4.48 14.73
CA PHE A 37 11.80 4.73 13.71
C PHE A 37 11.88 3.69 12.60
N PHE A 38 13.04 3.59 11.92
CA PHE A 38 13.21 2.63 10.82
C PHE A 38 13.03 1.16 11.27
N MET A 39 13.47 0.81 12.48
CA MET A 39 13.26 -0.53 13.03
C MET A 39 11.76 -0.86 13.14
N ILE A 40 10.96 0.07 13.66
CA ILE A 40 9.51 -0.13 13.79
C ILE A 40 8.89 -0.39 12.42
N TYR A 41 9.13 0.49 11.43
CA TYR A 41 8.54 0.34 10.10
C TYR A 41 9.04 -0.87 9.34
N ASN A 42 10.31 -1.23 9.48
CA ASN A 42 10.86 -2.41 8.84
C ASN A 42 10.22 -3.70 9.39
N ASN A 43 9.82 -3.69 10.67
CA ASN A 43 9.11 -4.81 11.30
C ASN A 43 7.60 -4.82 10.99
N MET A 44 7.05 -3.79 10.37
CA MET A 44 5.68 -3.80 9.88
C MET A 44 5.65 -4.44 8.49
N ALA A 45 4.93 -5.55 8.34
CA ALA A 45 4.71 -6.21 7.06
C ALA A 45 3.28 -5.95 6.58
N MET A 46 3.16 -5.65 5.29
CA MET A 46 1.90 -5.60 4.57
C MET A 46 1.56 -6.98 4.03
N ASP A 47 0.31 -7.41 4.13
CA ASP A 47 -0.09 -8.78 3.73
C ASP A 47 0.14 -9.02 2.24
N TYR A 48 -0.33 -8.11 1.38
CA TYR A 48 -0.10 -8.19 -0.06
C TYR A 48 0.23 -6.85 -0.70
N VAL A 49 1.15 -6.88 -1.66
CA VAL A 49 1.49 -5.75 -2.52
C VAL A 49 1.38 -6.19 -3.98
N LEU A 50 0.49 -5.51 -4.71
CA LEU A 50 0.30 -5.71 -6.14
C LEU A 50 1.19 -4.76 -6.91
N VAL A 51 2.05 -5.29 -7.77
CA VAL A 51 2.98 -4.53 -8.60
C VAL A 51 2.67 -4.81 -10.06
N SER A 52 2.47 -3.78 -10.89
CA SER A 52 2.12 -3.95 -12.29
C SER A 52 3.24 -4.67 -13.06
N LYS A 53 2.90 -5.76 -13.76
CA LYS A 53 3.81 -6.44 -14.69
C LYS A 53 4.26 -5.55 -15.86
N LYS A 54 3.48 -4.51 -16.19
CA LYS A 54 3.75 -3.62 -17.32
C LYS A 54 4.87 -2.61 -17.04
N ASN A 55 4.94 -2.07 -15.83
CA ASN A 55 5.82 -0.94 -15.52
C ASN A 55 6.46 -0.99 -14.12
N ASN A 56 6.32 -2.12 -13.42
CA ASN A 56 6.85 -2.35 -12.07
C ASN A 56 6.43 -1.31 -11.02
N LYS A 57 5.33 -0.57 -11.25
CA LYS A 57 4.78 0.37 -10.26
C LYS A 57 3.80 -0.35 -9.34
N ILE A 58 3.77 0.08 -8.07
CA ILE A 58 2.76 -0.35 -7.11
C ILE A 58 1.38 0.00 -7.66
N VAL A 59 0.51 -1.00 -7.70
CA VAL A 59 -0.89 -0.88 -8.10
C VAL A 59 -1.75 -0.66 -6.86
N CYS A 60 -1.55 -1.47 -5.82
CA CYS A 60 -2.30 -1.39 -4.57
C CYS A 60 -1.61 -2.24 -3.51
N VAL A 61 -1.79 -1.84 -2.26
CA VAL A 61 -1.49 -2.66 -1.08
C VAL A 61 -2.81 -3.18 -0.51
N ILE A 62 -2.83 -4.43 -0.05
CA ILE A 62 -4.01 -5.07 0.56
C ILE A 62 -3.60 -5.58 1.95
N GLU A 63 -4.34 -5.18 2.98
CA GLU A 63 -4.32 -5.82 4.32
C GLU A 63 -5.56 -6.70 4.48
N LEU A 64 -5.39 -7.82 5.17
CA LEU A 64 -6.48 -8.68 5.58
C LEU A 64 -6.98 -8.26 6.97
N ASP A 65 -8.25 -7.91 7.06
CA ASP A 65 -8.90 -7.63 8.35
C ASP A 65 -9.50 -8.94 8.89
N ASP A 66 -8.93 -9.43 9.99
CA ASP A 66 -9.47 -10.51 10.81
C ASP A 66 -9.88 -9.97 12.22
N PRO A 67 -10.62 -10.75 13.03
CA PRO A 67 -11.07 -10.29 14.37
C PRO A 67 -9.95 -9.87 15.32
N SER A 68 -8.69 -10.27 15.09
CA SER A 68 -7.56 -9.86 15.94
C SER A 68 -7.27 -8.35 15.84
N HIS A 69 -7.78 -7.69 14.80
CA HIS A 69 -7.62 -6.24 14.60
C HIS A 69 -8.41 -5.38 15.59
N GLU A 70 -9.33 -5.97 16.36
CA GLU A 70 -10.13 -5.25 17.38
C GLU A 70 -9.32 -4.91 18.65
N ARG A 71 -8.12 -5.48 18.80
CA ARG A 71 -7.23 -5.14 19.91
C ARG A 71 -6.73 -3.69 19.82
N ALA A 72 -6.61 -3.02 20.96
CA ALA A 72 -6.24 -1.60 21.02
C ALA A 72 -4.89 -1.27 20.34
N ASP A 73 -3.89 -2.15 20.47
CA ASP A 73 -2.58 -1.99 19.80
C ASP A 73 -2.69 -2.13 18.28
N ARG A 74 -3.60 -2.99 17.80
CA ARG A 74 -3.85 -3.20 16.36
C ARG A 74 -4.66 -2.05 15.76
N ILE A 75 -5.67 -1.52 16.48
CA ILE A 75 -6.38 -0.29 16.09
C ILE A 75 -5.40 0.88 15.93
N THR A 76 -4.48 1.04 16.88
CA THR A 76 -3.48 2.12 16.84
C THR A 76 -2.54 1.95 15.65
N ARG A 77 -2.02 0.73 15.45
CA ARG A 77 -1.20 0.36 14.28
C ARG A 77 -1.91 0.70 12.97
N ASP A 78 -3.18 0.34 12.88
CA ASP A 78 -4.00 0.45 11.69
C ASP A 78 -4.30 1.90 11.32
N ARG A 79 -4.55 2.76 12.33
CA ARG A 79 -4.64 4.21 12.13
C ARG A 79 -3.35 4.79 11.54
N TRP A 80 -2.20 4.39 12.08
CA TRP A 80 -0.90 4.84 11.57
C TRP A 80 -0.65 4.39 10.13
N LEU A 81 -0.98 3.13 9.80
CA LEU A 81 -0.89 2.64 8.42
C LEU A 81 -1.75 3.46 7.45
N ASN A 82 -2.99 3.75 7.82
CA ASN A 82 -3.89 4.56 6.97
C ASN A 82 -3.29 5.96 6.68
N ILE A 83 -2.73 6.60 7.71
CA ILE A 83 -2.08 7.92 7.56
C ILE A 83 -0.89 7.82 6.60
N ILE A 84 -0.02 6.83 6.79
CA ILE A 84 1.19 6.66 5.96
C ILE A 84 0.82 6.38 4.51
N MET A 85 -0.12 5.48 4.24
CA MET A 85 -0.55 5.17 2.88
C MET A 85 -1.17 6.39 2.19
N SER A 86 -1.93 7.18 2.94
CA SER A 86 -2.50 8.44 2.44
C SER A 86 -1.41 9.45 2.08
N ILE A 87 -0.44 9.70 2.96
CA ILE A 87 0.68 10.63 2.72
C ILE A 87 1.53 10.14 1.54
N ALA A 88 1.81 8.84 1.48
CA ALA A 88 2.61 8.23 0.42
C ALA A 88 1.85 8.12 -0.91
N GLN A 89 0.55 8.47 -0.95
CA GLN A 89 -0.34 8.30 -2.10
C GLN A 89 -0.30 6.87 -2.66
N ILE A 90 -0.25 5.89 -1.76
CA ILE A 90 -0.29 4.46 -2.12
C ILE A 90 -1.74 3.98 -2.03
N PRO A 91 -2.32 3.43 -3.11
CA PRO A 91 -3.64 2.82 -3.04
C PRO A 91 -3.66 1.69 -2.02
N PHE A 92 -4.63 1.74 -1.10
CA PHE A 92 -4.66 0.87 0.06
C PHE A 92 -6.07 0.32 0.29
N VAL A 93 -6.19 -1.01 0.27
CA VAL A 93 -7.45 -1.74 0.48
C VAL A 93 -7.34 -2.57 1.75
N ARG A 94 -8.41 -2.55 2.54
CA ARG A 94 -8.63 -3.55 3.59
C ARG A 94 -9.67 -4.55 3.11
N ALA A 95 -9.32 -5.83 3.16
CA ALA A 95 -10.18 -6.92 2.73
C ALA A 95 -10.53 -7.79 3.93
N SER A 96 -11.83 -7.99 4.21
CA SER A 96 -12.23 -8.87 5.30
C SER A 96 -11.94 -10.34 4.94
N VAL A 97 -11.35 -11.09 5.87
CA VAL A 97 -11.15 -12.54 5.71
C VAL A 97 -12.46 -13.32 5.60
N THR A 98 -13.58 -12.72 6.03
CA THR A 98 -14.92 -13.33 5.91
C THR A 98 -15.51 -13.24 4.50
N LYS A 99 -14.89 -12.44 3.61
CA LYS A 99 -15.35 -12.16 2.24
C LYS A 99 -14.29 -12.53 1.21
N ILE A 100 -13.54 -13.61 1.45
CA ILE A 100 -12.36 -13.98 0.65
C ILE A 100 -12.67 -14.29 -0.82
N ASP A 101 -13.92 -14.65 -1.12
CA ASP A 101 -14.41 -14.93 -2.48
C ASP A 101 -14.87 -13.68 -3.23
N GLU A 102 -14.92 -12.52 -2.57
CA GLU A 102 -15.23 -11.24 -3.20
C GLU A 102 -13.94 -10.60 -3.76
N GLU A 103 -14.00 -10.07 -4.98
CA GLU A 103 -12.88 -9.33 -5.55
C GLU A 103 -12.67 -8.03 -4.77
N PRO A 104 -11.48 -7.79 -4.18
CA PRO A 104 -11.22 -6.52 -3.50
C PRO A 104 -11.22 -5.36 -4.50
N PRO A 105 -11.67 -4.14 -4.11
CA PRO A 105 -11.85 -2.99 -5.01
C PRO A 105 -10.52 -2.30 -5.39
N VAL A 106 -9.53 -3.08 -5.82
CA VAL A 106 -8.15 -2.65 -6.13
C VAL A 106 -8.14 -1.57 -7.19
N TRP A 107 -8.86 -1.76 -8.29
CA TRP A 107 -8.82 -0.83 -9.42
C TRP A 107 -9.48 0.51 -9.10
N GLN A 108 -10.62 0.47 -8.42
CA GLN A 108 -11.33 1.66 -7.95
C GLN A 108 -10.47 2.46 -6.97
N THR A 109 -9.84 1.77 -6.01
CA THR A 109 -8.95 2.40 -5.03
C THR A 109 -7.71 3.01 -5.70
N ARG A 110 -7.10 2.30 -6.65
CA ARG A 110 -5.98 2.83 -7.44
C ARG A 110 -6.35 4.11 -8.17
N ASP A 111 -7.50 4.12 -8.83
CA ASP A 111 -7.91 5.25 -9.66
C ASP A 111 -8.33 6.46 -8.84
N ALA A 112 -8.83 6.26 -7.61
CA ALA A 112 -9.12 7.34 -6.68
C ALA A 112 -7.87 8.05 -6.13
N VAL A 113 -6.74 7.34 -6.02
CA VAL A 113 -5.48 7.89 -5.46
C VAL A 113 -4.56 8.48 -6.55
N ARG A 114 -4.72 8.06 -7.81
CA ARG A 114 -3.96 8.67 -8.91
C ARG A 114 -4.25 10.17 -8.99
N PRO A 115 -3.22 11.03 -9.14
CA PRO A 115 -3.48 12.38 -9.58
C PRO A 115 -4.27 12.30 -10.89
N PHE A 116 -5.28 13.16 -11.06
CA PHE A 116 -5.88 13.40 -12.36
C PHE A 116 -4.76 13.80 -13.32
N VAL A 117 -4.20 12.83 -14.05
CA VAL A 117 -3.42 13.14 -15.23
C VAL A 117 -4.46 13.59 -16.25
N SER A 118 -4.62 14.90 -16.40
CA SER A 118 -5.40 15.45 -17.49
C SER A 118 -4.95 14.73 -18.75
N ALA A 119 -5.87 14.10 -19.47
CA ALA A 119 -5.59 13.48 -20.74
C ALA A 119 -5.02 14.56 -21.69
N THR A 120 -3.70 14.71 -21.74
CA THR A 120 -3.05 15.39 -22.84
C THR A 120 -3.24 14.47 -24.04
N LYS A 121 -4.23 14.83 -24.86
CA LYS A 121 -4.37 14.30 -26.21
C LYS A 121 -2.99 14.31 -26.85
N SER A 122 -2.55 13.13 -27.28
CA SER A 122 -1.50 13.00 -28.28
C SER A 122 -1.99 13.75 -29.53
N GLU A 123 -1.47 14.96 -29.75
CA GLU A 123 -1.52 15.57 -31.07
C GLU A 123 -0.50 14.86 -31.93
N LYS A 124 -1.02 14.15 -32.93
CA LYS A 124 -0.25 13.65 -34.06
C LYS A 124 0.43 14.85 -34.73
N VAL A 125 1.75 14.86 -34.73
CA VAL A 125 2.51 15.74 -35.61
C VAL A 125 2.53 15.08 -36.98
N HIS A 126 1.90 15.73 -37.94
CA HIS A 126 2.02 15.46 -39.37
C HIS A 126 3.34 16.02 -39.89
#